data_AF-D4DI05-F1
#
_entry.id   AF-D4DI05-F1
#
_cell.length_a   1.000
_cell.length_b   1.000
_cell.length_c   1.000
_cell.angle_alpha   90.00
_cell.angle_beta   90.00
_cell.angle_gamma   90.00
#
_symmetry.space_group_name_H-M   'P 1'
#
loop_
_entity.id
_entity.type
_entity.pdbx_description
1 polymer ?
#
loop_
_entity_poly.entity_id
_entity_poly.type
_entity_poly.pdbx_seq_one_letter_code
_entity_poly.pdbx_strand_id
1 'polypeptide(L)'
;MASEAEIQLPVIDISSATAEVGKQVIDAARQYGFLYIDTASSSFSKEEIDSTFKMVSIILSIFQGNQTSMFKTNPTQAQEFFASPIEEKKEVEIRSDGQNMGWTAMHKETLDPEHQQVATTLFHRSLN
;
A
#
# COMPACT_ATOMS: atom_id res chain seq x y z
N MET A 1 25.73 -4.58 -21.60
CA MET A 1 25.00 -5.16 -20.45
C MET A 1 25.15 -4.18 -19.30
N ALA A 2 24.17 -3.29 -19.09
CA ALA A 2 24.19 -2.41 -17.92
C ALA A 2 23.79 -3.26 -16.72
N SER A 3 24.66 -3.38 -15.72
CA SER A 3 24.29 -3.95 -14.43
C SER A 3 23.22 -3.04 -13.83
N GLU A 4 22.02 -3.57 -13.64
CA GLU A 4 20.94 -2.91 -12.92
C GLU A 4 21.46 -2.67 -11.49
N ALA A 5 21.86 -1.45 -11.18
CA ALA A 5 22.39 -1.11 -9.87
C ALA A 5 21.26 -1.29 -8.86
N GLU A 6 21.41 -2.25 -7.94
CA GLU A 6 20.46 -2.49 -6.87
C GLU A 6 20.32 -1.21 -6.03
N ILE A 7 19.15 -0.60 -6.07
CA ILE A 7 18.87 0.62 -5.31
C ILE A 7 18.59 0.20 -3.87
N GLN A 8 19.50 0.55 -2.97
CA GLN A 8 19.30 0.38 -1.53
C GLN A 8 18.56 1.59 -0.97
N LEU A 9 17.27 1.42 -0.68
CA LEU A 9 16.47 2.47 -0.05
C LEU A 9 16.87 2.64 1.43
N PRO A 10 17.00 3.89 1.91
CA PRO A 10 17.40 4.15 3.28
C PRO A 10 16.30 3.73 4.27
N VAL A 11 16.70 3.08 5.36
CA VAL A 11 15.86 2.83 6.54
C VAL A 11 16.21 3.88 7.58
N ILE A 12 15.24 4.72 7.96
CA ILE A 12 15.46 5.86 8.86
C ILE A 12 14.67 5.65 10.15
N ASP A 13 15.37 5.75 11.28
CA ASP A 13 14.74 5.81 12.61
C ASP A 13 14.26 7.23 12.88
N ILE A 14 12.94 7.39 13.03
CA ILE A 14 12.30 8.68 13.35
C ILE A 14 11.87 8.79 14.83
N SER A 15 12.36 7.90 15.70
CA SER A 15 12.03 7.90 17.13
C SER A 15 12.49 9.18 17.83
N SER A 16 13.52 9.85 17.29
CA SER A 16 14.00 11.15 17.75
C SER A 16 13.84 12.21 16.65
N ALA A 17 13.12 13.28 16.96
CA ALA A 17 12.87 14.39 16.04
C ALA A 17 14.04 15.40 16.05
N THR A 18 15.23 14.99 15.59
CA THR A 18 16.39 15.88 15.47
C THR A 18 16.54 16.46 14.06
N ALA A 19 17.33 17.53 13.93
CA ALA A 19 17.60 18.17 12.64
C ALA A 19 18.33 17.21 11.68
N GLU A 20 19.17 16.32 12.21
CA GLU A 20 19.92 15.33 11.46
C GLU A 20 19.00 14.25 10.87
N VAL A 21 18.03 13.76 11.65
CA VAL A 21 17.02 12.81 11.16
C VAL A 21 16.14 13.48 10.10
N GLY A 22 15.71 14.72 10.34
CA GLY A 22 14.94 15.49 9.36
C GLY A 22 15.68 15.68 8.04
N LYS A 23 17.00 15.95 8.09
CA LYS A 23 17.84 16.03 6.90
C LYS A 23 17.90 14.71 6.14
N GLN A 24 18.06 13.59 6.84
CA GLN A 24 18.10 12.26 6.20
C GLN A 24 16.80 11.94 5.45
N VAL A 25 15.64 12.28 6.03
CA VAL A 25 14.34 12.09 5.39
C VAL A 25 14.23 12.92 4.11
N ILE A 26 14.62 14.20 4.16
CA ILE A 26 14.58 15.09 2.98
C ILE A 26 15.55 14.62 1.90
N ASP A 27 16.77 14.25 2.26
CA ASP A 27 17.79 13.78 1.32
C ASP A 27 17.33 12.48 0.64
N ALA A 28 16.73 11.55 1.40
CA ALA A 28 16.16 10.32 0.85
C ALA A 28 14.99 10.59 -0.11
N ALA A 29 14.04 11.45 0.28
CA ALA A 29 12.92 11.84 -0.57
C ALA A 29 13.39 12.55 -1.85
N ARG A 30 14.41 13.40 -1.76
CA ARG A 30 15.00 14.10 -2.91
C ARG A 30 15.73 13.15 -3.85
N GLN A 31 16.50 12.21 -3.32
CA GLN A 31 17.37 11.33 -4.11
C GLN A 31 16.58 10.16 -4.73
N TYR A 32 15.70 9.54 -3.94
CA TYR A 32 15.04 8.28 -4.31
C TYR A 32 13.53 8.42 -4.50
N GLY A 33 12.90 9.44 -3.92
CA GLY A 33 11.43 9.56 -3.85
C GLY A 33 10.78 8.61 -2.84
N PHE A 34 11.54 7.66 -2.28
CA PHE A 34 11.08 6.64 -1.35
C PHE A 34 12.09 6.42 -0.22
N LEU A 35 11.61 5.97 0.94
CA LEU A 35 12.41 5.56 2.09
C LEU A 35 11.60 4.58 2.96
N TYR A 36 12.29 3.81 3.78
CA TYR A 36 11.68 3.01 4.84
C TYR A 36 11.84 3.70 6.18
N ILE A 37 10.84 3.55 7.05
CA ILE A 37 10.90 4.01 8.43
C ILE A 37 11.14 2.79 9.33
N ASP A 38 12.08 2.90 10.27
CA ASP A 38 12.37 1.83 11.21
C ASP A 38 11.16 1.57 12.12
N THR A 39 10.79 0.30 12.25
CA THR A 39 9.73 -0.18 13.15
C THR A 39 9.91 0.23 14.61
N ALA A 40 11.16 0.40 15.08
CA ALA A 40 11.46 0.85 16.45
C ALA A 40 10.97 2.29 16.73
N SER A 41 10.75 3.07 15.67
CA SER A 41 10.17 4.41 15.75
C SER A 41 8.65 4.45 15.68
N SER A 42 8.02 3.32 15.33
CA SER A 42 6.57 3.27 15.19
C SER A 42 5.90 3.10 16.55
N SER A 43 4.75 3.76 16.75
CA SER A 43 3.91 3.53 17.93
C SER A 43 3.16 2.20 17.89
N PHE A 44 3.50 1.32 16.95
CA PHE A 44 2.83 0.04 16.72
C PHE A 44 3.80 -1.10 17.00
N SER A 45 3.45 -1.92 17.98
CA SER A 45 4.10 -3.20 18.18
C SER A 45 3.83 -4.13 16.99
N LYS A 46 4.74 -5.08 16.77
CA LYS A 46 4.54 -6.12 15.76
C LYS A 46 3.23 -6.88 16.02
N GLU A 47 2.91 -7.09 17.29
CA GLU A 47 1.71 -7.76 17.76
C GLU A 47 0.45 -6.96 17.44
N GLU A 48 0.47 -5.62 17.49
CA GLU A 48 -0.65 -4.77 17.08
C GLU A 48 -0.85 -4.77 15.57
N ILE A 49 0.23 -4.81 14.79
CA ILE A 49 0.17 -4.95 13.33
C ILE A 49 -0.44 -6.33 13.00
N ASP A 50 0.11 -7.40 13.57
CA ASP A 50 -0.38 -8.77 13.38
C ASP A 50 -1.84 -8.92 13.87
N SER A 51 -2.18 -8.29 15.01
CA SER A 51 -3.54 -8.23 15.55
C SER A 51 -4.48 -7.45 14.64
N THR A 52 -4.03 -6.35 14.02
CA THR A 52 -4.84 -5.61 13.05
C THR A 52 -5.12 -6.49 11.83
N PHE A 53 -4.16 -7.26 11.34
CA PHE A 53 -4.41 -8.22 10.27
C PHE A 53 -5.32 -9.39 10.71
N LYS A 54 -5.34 -9.75 12.01
CA LYS A 54 -6.09 -10.88 12.59
C LYS A 54 -7.50 -10.55 13.12
N MET A 55 -7.70 -9.42 13.79
CA MET A 55 -8.99 -8.94 14.33
C MET A 55 -10.05 -8.89 13.24
N VAL A 56 -9.60 -8.50 12.06
CA VAL A 56 -10.43 -8.38 10.89
C VAL A 56 -10.91 -9.78 10.40
N SER A 57 -10.19 -10.86 10.72
CA SER A 57 -10.60 -12.27 10.50
C SER A 57 -11.59 -12.80 11.56
N ILE A 58 -11.51 -12.34 12.83
CA ILE A 58 -12.40 -12.81 13.91
C ILE A 58 -13.81 -12.25 13.77
N ILE A 59 -13.95 -10.96 13.44
CA ILE A 59 -15.28 -10.34 13.29
C ILE A 59 -16.10 -11.05 12.21
N LEU A 60 -15.48 -11.46 11.09
CA LEU A 60 -16.16 -12.20 10.03
C LEU A 60 -16.62 -13.60 10.46
N SER A 61 -15.83 -14.27 11.31
CA SER A 61 -16.13 -15.62 11.81
C SER A 61 -17.32 -15.66 12.78
N ILE A 62 -17.60 -14.56 13.51
CA ILE A 62 -18.76 -14.50 14.43
C ILE A 62 -20.07 -14.38 13.64
N PHE A 63 -20.04 -13.78 12.43
CA PHE A 63 -21.20 -13.71 11.53
C PHE A 63 -21.39 -14.98 10.69
N GLN A 64 -20.33 -15.77 10.46
CA GLN A 64 -20.38 -17.05 9.75
C GLN A 64 -20.21 -18.19 10.75
N GLY A 65 -21.32 -18.68 11.33
CA GLY A 65 -21.33 -19.62 12.46
C GLY A 65 -20.73 -21.01 12.24
N ASN A 66 -19.43 -21.12 11.94
CA ASN A 66 -18.74 -22.41 11.85
C ASN A 66 -17.39 -22.40 12.59
N GLN A 67 -17.19 -23.43 13.42
CA GLN A 67 -16.09 -23.53 14.36
C GLN A 67 -14.71 -23.68 13.69
N THR A 68 -13.73 -23.05 14.32
CA THR A 68 -12.33 -22.93 13.88
C THR A 68 -11.53 -24.20 14.19
N SER A 69 -10.96 -24.84 13.16
CA SER A 69 -9.86 -25.78 13.33
C SER A 69 -8.52 -25.05 13.31
N MET A 70 -7.83 -25.16 14.45
CA MET A 70 -6.45 -24.83 14.75
C MET A 70 -5.46 -25.05 13.57
N PHE A 71 -4.60 -24.06 13.33
CA PHE A 71 -3.34 -24.11 12.56
C PHE A 71 -3.40 -24.33 11.03
N LYS A 72 -4.12 -23.47 10.32
CA LYS A 72 -3.71 -23.00 8.98
C LYS A 72 -3.77 -21.48 9.01
N THR A 73 -2.84 -20.80 8.34
CA THR A 73 -2.81 -19.34 8.27
C THR A 73 -4.14 -18.85 7.69
N ASN A 74 -5.09 -18.46 8.56
CA ASN A 74 -6.35 -17.92 8.10
C ASN A 74 -6.04 -16.68 7.25
N PRO A 75 -6.61 -16.57 6.05
CA PRO A 75 -6.42 -15.39 5.24
C PRO A 75 -6.88 -14.16 6.01
N THR A 76 -6.15 -13.05 5.89
CA THR A 76 -6.60 -11.76 6.42
C THR A 76 -7.90 -11.35 5.71
N GLN A 77 -8.73 -10.48 6.30
CA GLN A 77 -9.95 -10.03 5.61
C GLN A 77 -9.65 -9.39 4.25
N ALA A 78 -8.51 -8.72 4.10
CA ALA A 78 -8.09 -8.24 2.79
C ALA A 78 -7.95 -9.41 1.81
N GLN A 79 -7.28 -10.49 2.20
CA GLN A 79 -7.15 -11.69 1.38
C GLN A 79 -8.49 -12.36 1.08
N GLU A 80 -9.39 -12.47 2.06
CA GLU A 80 -10.74 -13.02 1.87
C GLU A 80 -11.60 -12.14 0.94
N PHE A 81 -11.63 -10.83 1.18
CA PHE A 81 -12.34 -9.85 0.38
C PHE A 81 -11.82 -9.85 -1.06
N PHE A 82 -10.51 -9.83 -1.28
CA PHE A 82 -9.97 -9.84 -2.64
C PHE A 82 -10.20 -11.19 -3.36
N ALA A 83 -10.31 -12.29 -2.62
CA ALA A 83 -10.66 -13.61 -3.15
C ALA A 83 -12.17 -13.79 -3.44
N SER A 84 -13.06 -12.93 -2.91
CA SER A 84 -14.50 -13.05 -3.14
C SER A 84 -14.89 -12.73 -4.60
N PRO A 85 -16.07 -13.20 -5.06
CA PRO A 85 -16.58 -12.89 -6.40
C PRO A 85 -16.65 -11.37 -6.67
N ILE A 86 -16.48 -10.99 -7.94
CA ILE A 86 -16.55 -9.58 -8.36
C ILE A 86 -17.91 -8.96 -8.04
N GLU A 87 -19.01 -9.72 -8.13
CA GLU A 87 -20.34 -9.19 -7.85
C GLU A 87 -20.50 -8.73 -6.40
N GLU A 88 -19.91 -9.45 -5.44
CA GLU A 88 -19.91 -9.02 -4.03
C GLU A 88 -19.07 -7.75 -3.83
N LYS A 89 -17.94 -7.63 -4.55
CA LYS A 89 -17.07 -6.44 -4.46
C LYS A 89 -17.70 -5.20 -5.11
N LYS A 90 -18.51 -5.38 -6.15
CA LYS A 90 -19.24 -4.29 -6.82
C LYS A 90 -20.25 -3.60 -5.91
N GLU A 91 -20.82 -4.29 -4.92
CA GLU A 91 -21.76 -3.68 -3.96
C GLU A 91 -21.14 -2.53 -3.15
N VAL A 92 -19.81 -2.57 -2.98
CA VAL A 92 -19.03 -1.56 -2.27
C VAL A 92 -18.10 -0.78 -3.20
N GLU A 93 -18.42 -0.71 -4.50
CA GLU A 93 -17.61 0.03 -5.47
C GLU A 93 -17.49 1.52 -5.10
N ILE A 94 -16.32 2.11 -5.40
CA ILE A 94 -16.04 3.52 -5.12
C ILE A 94 -17.12 4.42 -5.73
N ARG A 95 -17.66 5.32 -4.90
CA ARG A 95 -18.73 6.24 -5.26
C ARG A 95 -18.18 7.55 -5.80
N SER A 96 -18.93 8.21 -6.68
CA SER A 96 -18.61 9.53 -7.23
C SER A 96 -19.05 10.69 -6.32
N ASP A 97 -19.28 10.41 -5.04
CA ASP A 97 -19.74 11.38 -4.04
C ASP A 97 -18.58 12.19 -3.41
N GLY A 98 -17.35 11.97 -3.89
CA GLY A 98 -16.15 12.65 -3.41
C GLY A 98 -15.57 12.11 -2.11
N GLN A 99 -16.13 11.04 -1.54
CA GLN A 99 -15.67 10.50 -0.25
C GLN A 99 -14.39 9.64 -0.37
N ASN A 100 -13.99 9.25 -1.59
CA ASN A 100 -12.83 8.39 -1.85
C ASN A 100 -12.86 7.07 -1.04
N MET A 101 -14.04 6.49 -0.88
CA MET A 101 -14.26 5.23 -0.15
C MET A 101 -14.90 4.18 -1.06
N GLY A 102 -14.37 2.95 -1.02
CA GLY A 102 -14.92 1.79 -1.71
C GLY A 102 -13.87 0.98 -2.46
N TRP A 103 -14.32 -0.07 -3.16
CA TRP A 103 -13.51 -0.94 -3.99
C TRP A 103 -13.40 -0.42 -5.43
N THR A 104 -12.25 -0.63 -6.09
CA THR A 104 -12.06 -0.30 -7.51
C THR A 104 -11.39 -1.48 -8.22
N ALA A 105 -11.91 -1.85 -9.40
CA ALA A 105 -11.32 -2.89 -10.23
C ALA A 105 -10.06 -2.41 -10.97
N MET A 106 -9.18 -3.34 -11.34
CA MET A 106 -7.86 -3.10 -11.96
C MET A 106 -7.87 -2.29 -13.28
N HIS A 107 -9.01 -1.99 -13.89
CA HIS A 107 -9.07 -1.28 -15.18
C HIS A 107 -10.13 -0.17 -15.22
N LYS A 108 -10.50 0.38 -14.05
CA LYS A 108 -11.39 1.53 -13.99
C LYS A 108 -10.57 2.82 -14.07
N GLU A 109 -10.13 3.18 -15.27
CA GLU A 109 -9.53 4.50 -15.50
C GLU A 109 -10.60 5.57 -15.37
N THR A 110 -10.55 6.33 -14.27
CA THR A 110 -11.41 7.50 -14.00
C THR A 110 -10.53 8.75 -13.88
N LEU A 111 -9.47 8.82 -14.68
CA LEU A 111 -8.69 10.05 -14.78
C LEU A 111 -9.51 11.06 -15.59
N ASP A 112 -9.43 12.33 -15.20
CA ASP A 112 -10.12 13.42 -15.89
C ASP A 112 -9.73 13.44 -17.38
N PRO A 113 -10.66 13.10 -18.29
CA PRO A 113 -10.34 13.01 -19.72
C PRO A 113 -9.85 14.35 -20.28
N GLU A 114 -10.23 15.48 -19.67
CA GLU A 114 -9.91 16.82 -20.16
C GLU A 114 -8.49 17.27 -19.75
N HIS A 115 -7.97 16.75 -18.64
CA HIS A 115 -6.68 17.18 -18.07
C HIS A 115 -5.63 16.06 -17.98
N GLN A 116 -5.91 14.89 -18.56
CA GLN A 116 -4.97 13.76 -18.56
C GLN A 116 -3.73 14.09 -19.40
N GLN A 117 -2.59 14.28 -18.74
CA GLN A 117 -1.30 14.44 -19.42
C GLN A 117 -0.87 13.09 -20.01
N VAL A 118 -0.89 12.98 -21.34
CA VAL A 118 -0.30 11.84 -22.04
C VAL A 118 1.22 12.00 -21.95
N ALA A 119 1.90 11.05 -21.30
CA ALA A 119 3.35 11.06 -21.19
C ALA A 119 3.98 10.97 -22.59
N THR A 120 4.25 12.13 -23.20
CA THR A 120 4.97 12.21 -24.46
C THR A 120 6.42 11.85 -24.18
N THR A 121 6.79 10.64 -24.58
CA THR A 121 8.14 10.12 -24.47
C THR A 121 9.07 10.94 -25.38
N LEU A 122 9.73 11.98 -24.85
CA LEU A 122 10.84 12.66 -25.51
C LEU A 122 12.17 11.95 -25.17
N PHE A 123 12.35 10.72 -25.66
CA PHE A 123 13.69 10.17 -25.86
C PHE A 123 14.19 10.55 -27.26
N HIS A 124 14.54 11.81 -27.47
CA HIS A 124 15.44 12.15 -28.56
C HIS A 124 16.87 11.78 -28.15
N ARG A 125 17.25 10.54 -28.49
CA ARG A 125 18.66 10.16 -28.64
C ARG A 125 19.31 11.18 -29.59
N SER A 126 20.24 11.97 -29.07
CA SER A 126 21.22 12.63 -29.91
C SER A 126 22.11 11.55 -30.53
N LEU A 127 21.85 11.22 -31.79
CA LEU A 127 22.84 10.66 -32.69
C LEU A 127 23.18 11.75 -33.70
N ASN A 128 24.26 12.47 -33.42
CA ASN A 128 25.37 12.77 -34.33
C ASN A 128 26.40 13.63 -33.59
#